data_AF-A0A9P3N2R8-F1
#
_entry.id   AF-A0A9P3N2R8-F1
#
_cell.length_a   1.000
_cell.length_b   1.000
_cell.length_c   1.000
_cell.angle_alpha   90.00
_cell.angle_beta   90.00
_cell.angle_gamma   90.00
#
_symmetry.space_group_name_H-M   'P 1'
#
loop_
_entity.id
_entity.type
_entity.pdbx_description
1 polymer ?
#
loop_
_entity_poly.entity_id
_entity_poly.type
_entity_poly.pdbx_seq_one_letter_code
_entity_poly.pdbx_strand_id
1 'polypeptide(L)'
;MTAQYSTETKPVPLQVRIGGECNPAAKILNDPHLVGAHGTHFDFNGRPDKAFCLLTDRDLHVNMLLRGYYDERTDNAALVVDGKAVHTWIKELGIVWTAGGVDHKIRLAARGGKQQERGEGFMKSIEIDGEEIPRMQVGDSVTGAGGLKVEFRGLEKEGPFDVDYYLLTIDGLVSLDLRLRVAHPKLQTPTDAEAHINVGIAELEHTEEIHGVLGQTYRADHSQRAADFQRLIASLHRPISADGAEGKGFLDGTPRSYEASDVLAVDCAYTAYGRARHVMSVQP
;
A
#
# COMPACT_ATOMS: atom_id res chain seq x y z
N MET A 1 -33.77 -25.70 -3.37
CA MET A 1 -33.56 -24.41 -4.05
C MET A 1 -32.42 -23.71 -3.33
N THR A 2 -31.21 -23.94 -3.80
CA THR A 2 -29.98 -23.34 -3.28
C THR A 2 -29.80 -22.00 -3.98
N ALA A 3 -29.96 -20.91 -3.23
CA ALA A 3 -29.70 -19.57 -3.74
C ALA A 3 -28.19 -19.40 -3.92
N GLN A 4 -27.72 -19.44 -5.17
CA GLN A 4 -26.43 -18.94 -5.56
C GLN A 4 -26.43 -17.42 -5.35
N TYR A 5 -25.76 -16.93 -4.31
CA TYR A 5 -25.40 -15.52 -4.24
C TYR A 5 -24.18 -15.30 -5.14
N SER A 6 -24.47 -15.02 -6.40
CA SER A 6 -23.55 -14.33 -7.31
C SER A 6 -23.57 -12.84 -6.92
N THR A 7 -22.57 -12.39 -6.18
CA THR A 7 -22.28 -10.96 -6.04
C THR A 7 -21.02 -10.65 -6.82
N GLU A 8 -21.19 -10.53 -8.13
CA GLU A 8 -20.25 -9.85 -9.02
C GLU A 8 -20.33 -8.34 -8.74
N THR A 9 -19.92 -7.92 -7.54
CA THR A 9 -19.53 -6.54 -7.31
C THR A 9 -18.15 -6.41 -7.95
N LYS A 10 -18.01 -5.60 -9.00
CA LYS A 10 -16.69 -5.19 -9.49
C LYS A 10 -15.83 -4.85 -8.26
N PRO A 11 -14.67 -5.49 -8.05
CA PRO A 11 -13.83 -5.17 -6.92
C PRO A 11 -13.57 -3.67 -6.97
N VAL A 12 -13.89 -2.96 -5.88
CA VAL A 12 -13.43 -1.58 -5.72
C VAL A 12 -11.91 -1.65 -5.84
N PRO A 13 -11.28 -0.91 -6.77
CA PRO A 13 -9.84 -0.97 -6.91
C PRO A 13 -9.22 -0.57 -5.57
N LEU A 14 -8.35 -1.43 -5.04
CA LEU A 14 -7.58 -1.14 -3.85
C LEU A 14 -6.64 0.00 -4.13
N GLN A 15 -6.57 0.95 -3.21
CA GLN A 15 -5.68 2.08 -3.40
C GLN A 15 -5.12 2.53 -2.06
N VAL A 16 -3.81 2.69 -2.02
CA VAL A 16 -3.12 3.53 -1.06
C VAL A 16 -2.91 4.88 -1.72
N ARG A 17 -3.58 5.91 -1.20
CA ARG A 17 -3.52 7.27 -1.71
C ARG A 17 -2.91 8.18 -0.67
N ILE A 18 -2.01 9.04 -1.11
CA ILE A 18 -1.48 10.18 -0.37
C ILE A 18 -2.10 11.45 -0.94
N GLY A 19 -2.70 12.28 -0.10
CA GLY A 19 -3.17 13.63 -0.43
C GLY A 19 -4.33 13.70 -1.42
N GLY A 20 -5.54 13.44 -0.93
CA GLY A 20 -6.81 13.72 -1.59
C GLY A 20 -7.94 13.75 -0.56
N GLU A 21 -9.01 14.51 -0.79
CA GLU A 21 -10.18 14.49 0.09
C GLU A 21 -10.83 13.09 0.08
N CYS A 22 -10.45 12.25 1.03
CA CYS A 22 -11.23 11.05 1.35
C CYS A 22 -12.44 11.50 2.15
N ASN A 23 -13.52 11.83 1.43
CA ASN A 23 -14.89 12.04 1.91
C ASN A 23 -15.02 13.00 3.13
N PRO A 24 -15.53 14.23 2.96
CA PRO A 24 -15.72 15.18 4.08
C PRO A 24 -16.63 14.67 5.22
N ALA A 25 -17.37 13.58 5.02
CA ALA A 25 -18.15 12.92 6.08
C ALA A 25 -17.31 11.98 6.98
N ALA A 26 -16.20 11.46 6.47
CA ALA A 26 -15.30 10.57 7.19
C ALA A 26 -14.15 11.44 7.74
N LYS A 27 -13.89 11.38 9.05
CA LYS A 27 -12.76 12.10 9.69
C LYS A 27 -11.42 11.43 9.37
N ILE A 28 -11.18 11.18 8.09
CA ILE A 28 -9.96 10.63 7.51
C ILE A 28 -9.10 11.84 7.21
N LEU A 29 -8.13 12.10 8.08
CA LEU A 29 -7.44 13.39 8.18
C LEU A 29 -5.95 13.26 7.85
N ASN A 30 -5.48 12.02 7.62
CA ASN A 30 -4.06 11.70 7.69
C ASN A 30 -3.61 10.71 6.61
N ASP A 31 -2.43 10.98 6.06
CA ASP A 31 -1.80 10.11 5.06
C ASP A 31 -0.92 9.02 5.70
N PRO A 32 -0.78 7.83 5.07
CA PRO A 32 -1.52 7.35 3.92
C PRO A 32 -2.99 6.98 4.21
N HIS A 33 -3.85 7.27 3.22
CA HIS A 33 -5.20 6.76 3.16
C HIS A 33 -5.22 5.40 2.48
N LEU A 34 -5.81 4.41 3.14
CA LEU A 34 -5.95 3.07 2.60
C LEU A 34 -7.42 2.79 2.24
N VAL A 35 -7.59 2.21 1.06
CA VAL A 35 -8.86 1.65 0.59
C VAL A 35 -8.66 0.15 0.42
N GLY A 36 -9.13 -0.61 1.41
CA GLY A 36 -9.11 -2.07 1.43
C GLY A 36 -10.25 -2.70 0.61
N ALA A 37 -10.31 -4.03 0.66
CA ALA A 37 -11.35 -4.80 -0.01
C ALA A 37 -12.75 -4.32 0.44
N HIS A 38 -13.71 -4.42 -0.47
CA HIS A 38 -15.09 -3.96 -0.29
C HIS A 38 -15.23 -2.45 0.01
N GLY A 39 -14.22 -1.64 -0.35
CA GLY A 39 -14.25 -0.19 -0.17
C GLY A 39 -14.08 0.25 1.27
N THR A 40 -13.32 -0.51 2.08
CA THR A 40 -13.08 -0.13 3.47
C THR A 40 -12.03 0.98 3.55
N HIS A 41 -12.35 2.08 4.21
CA HIS A 41 -11.47 3.25 4.34
C HIS A 41 -10.89 3.39 5.75
N PHE A 42 -9.57 3.58 5.84
CA PHE A 42 -8.88 3.88 7.10
C PHE A 42 -7.53 4.55 6.85
N ASP A 43 -7.03 5.23 7.89
CA ASP A 43 -5.69 5.84 7.91
C ASP A 43 -4.70 4.91 8.63
N PHE A 44 -3.47 4.86 8.11
CA PHE A 44 -2.36 4.14 8.74
C PHE A 44 -1.07 4.97 8.60
N ASN A 45 -0.73 5.78 9.60
CA ASN A 45 0.47 6.62 9.49
C ASN A 45 1.73 5.84 9.85
N GLY A 46 1.63 4.88 10.76
CA GLY A 46 2.80 4.18 11.28
C GLY A 46 3.84 5.17 11.83
N ARG A 47 5.12 4.87 11.62
CA ARG A 47 6.23 5.69 12.09
C ARG A 47 7.10 6.11 10.91
N PRO A 48 7.61 7.36 10.88
CA PRO A 48 8.61 7.76 9.90
C PRO A 48 9.85 6.86 10.00
N ASP A 49 10.47 6.63 8.85
CA ASP A 49 11.68 5.82 8.67
C ASP A 49 11.50 4.35 9.09
N LYS A 50 10.30 3.79 8.90
CA LYS A 50 9.98 2.38 9.17
C LYS A 50 9.28 1.72 7.99
N ALA A 51 9.61 0.45 7.79
CA ALA A 51 8.93 -0.42 6.84
C ALA A 51 7.74 -1.10 7.51
N PHE A 52 6.64 -1.24 6.76
CA PHE A 52 5.42 -1.89 7.20
C PHE A 52 4.90 -2.85 6.14
N CYS A 53 4.47 -4.03 6.57
CA CYS A 53 3.84 -5.04 5.74
C CYS A 53 2.46 -4.57 5.29
N LEU A 54 2.38 -4.14 4.04
CA LEU A 54 1.14 -3.72 3.38
C LEU A 54 0.29 -4.95 3.05
N LEU A 55 0.91 -5.96 2.45
CA LEU A 55 0.28 -7.19 2.01
C LEU A 55 1.26 -8.35 2.15
N THR A 56 0.78 -9.49 2.64
CA THR A 56 1.54 -10.73 2.65
C THR A 56 0.61 -11.91 2.40
N ASP A 57 1.05 -12.82 1.57
CA ASP A 57 0.46 -14.12 1.28
C ASP A 57 1.61 -15.11 1.04
N ARG A 58 1.29 -16.37 0.75
CA ARG A 58 2.24 -17.48 0.61
C ARG A 58 3.39 -17.18 -0.36
N ASP A 59 3.06 -16.63 -1.52
CA ASP A 59 4.02 -16.42 -2.62
C ASP A 59 4.24 -14.92 -2.94
N LEU A 60 3.66 -14.00 -2.14
CA LEU A 60 3.78 -12.55 -2.34
C LEU A 60 3.88 -11.82 -1.00
N HIS A 61 4.87 -10.95 -0.86
CA HIS A 61 5.04 -10.05 0.27
C HIS A 61 5.34 -8.64 -0.24
N VAL A 62 4.60 -7.65 0.26
CA VAL A 62 4.71 -6.25 -0.12
C VAL A 62 4.84 -5.41 1.14
N ASN A 63 5.95 -4.69 1.26
CA ASN A 63 6.13 -3.66 2.27
C ASN A 63 6.12 -2.28 1.66
N MET A 64 5.68 -1.32 2.46
CA MET A 64 5.89 0.10 2.24
C MET A 64 6.90 0.63 3.28
N LEU A 65 7.90 1.40 2.84
CA LEU A 65 8.71 2.21 3.74
C LEU A 65 8.08 3.60 3.84
N LEU A 66 7.73 3.99 5.05
CA LEU A 66 7.14 5.29 5.33
C LEU A 66 8.23 6.30 5.67
N ARG A 67 8.20 7.44 4.99
CA ARG A 67 8.92 8.66 5.37
C ARG A 67 7.93 9.67 5.89
N GLY A 68 8.43 10.70 6.56
CA GLY A 68 7.57 11.68 7.19
C GLY A 68 8.27 12.52 8.23
N TYR A 69 7.47 13.29 8.96
CA TYR A 69 7.92 14.10 10.07
C TYR A 69 6.89 14.10 11.20
N TYR A 70 7.39 14.36 12.41
CA TYR A 70 6.54 14.68 13.55
C TYR A 70 6.19 16.16 13.51
N ASP A 71 4.91 16.48 13.46
CA ASP A 71 4.40 17.85 13.52
C ASP A 71 4.36 18.30 14.99
N GLU A 72 5.15 19.31 15.33
CA GLU A 72 5.14 19.92 16.67
C GLU A 72 3.98 20.93 16.83
N ARG A 73 3.26 21.26 15.74
CA ARG A 73 2.10 22.14 15.77
C ARG A 73 0.88 21.38 16.28
N THR A 74 0.30 21.86 17.38
CA THR A 74 -0.84 21.23 18.06
C THR A 74 -2.21 21.57 17.45
N ASP A 75 -2.24 22.40 16.40
CA ASP A 75 -3.45 22.92 15.77
C ASP A 75 -3.87 22.17 14.50
N ASN A 76 -3.01 21.29 13.97
CA ASN A 76 -3.34 20.45 12.83
C ASN A 76 -3.98 19.13 13.29
N ALA A 77 -5.01 18.70 12.56
CA ALA A 77 -5.80 17.49 12.84
C ALA A 77 -5.05 16.16 12.55
N ALA A 78 -3.73 16.17 12.74
CA ALA A 78 -2.84 15.07 12.44
C ALA A 78 -2.94 13.97 13.50
N LEU A 79 -2.79 12.70 13.10
CA LEU A 79 -2.82 11.56 14.00
C LEU A 79 -1.60 11.57 14.93
N VAL A 80 -1.82 11.22 16.19
CA VAL A 80 -0.78 11.22 17.22
C VAL A 80 -0.20 9.81 17.36
N VAL A 81 1.07 9.65 16.98
CA VAL A 81 1.84 8.41 17.17
C VAL A 81 2.93 8.68 18.20
N ASP A 82 3.05 7.80 19.20
CA ASP A 82 3.98 7.96 20.32
C ASP A 82 3.92 9.36 21.00
N GLY A 83 2.72 9.96 21.04
CA GLY A 83 2.48 11.26 21.69
C GLY A 83 2.78 12.49 20.82
N LYS A 84 3.10 12.32 19.53
CA LYS A 84 3.34 13.42 18.58
C LYS A 84 2.48 13.29 17.34
N ALA A 85 1.95 14.41 16.83
CA ALA A 85 1.30 14.43 15.53
C ALA A 85 2.30 13.98 14.45
N VAL A 86 1.87 13.17 13.49
CA VAL A 86 2.75 12.59 12.48
C VAL A 86 2.12 12.70 11.09
N HIS A 87 2.93 13.07 10.11
CA HIS A 87 2.58 12.97 8.69
C HIS A 87 3.54 12.00 8.03
N THR A 88 3.00 11.06 7.27
CA THR A 88 3.79 10.03 6.60
C THR A 88 3.34 9.77 5.18
N TRP A 89 4.24 9.26 4.38
CA TRP A 89 3.98 8.84 3.01
C TRP A 89 4.90 7.70 2.59
N ILE A 90 4.45 6.92 1.61
CA ILE A 90 5.23 5.81 1.06
C ILE A 90 6.39 6.40 0.27
N LYS A 91 7.60 6.08 0.71
CA LYS A 91 8.84 6.46 0.05
C LYS A 91 9.38 5.36 -0.83
N GLU A 92 9.32 4.15 -0.33
CA GLU A 92 9.80 2.96 -1.04
C GLU A 92 8.74 1.88 -0.97
N LEU A 93 8.67 1.10 -2.04
CA LEU A 93 7.89 -0.12 -2.11
C LEU A 93 8.87 -1.27 -2.31
N GLY A 94 8.75 -2.29 -1.46
CA GLY A 94 9.53 -3.52 -1.56
C GLY A 94 8.58 -4.67 -1.79
N ILE A 95 8.84 -5.47 -2.81
CA ILE A 95 8.04 -6.65 -3.16
C ILE A 95 8.96 -7.84 -3.22
N VAL A 96 8.60 -8.90 -2.49
CA VAL A 96 9.26 -10.19 -2.50
C VAL A 96 8.22 -11.22 -2.96
N TRP A 97 8.55 -12.04 -3.94
CA TRP A 97 7.62 -13.05 -4.44
C TRP A 97 8.34 -14.33 -4.81
N THR A 98 7.63 -15.45 -4.82
CA THR A 98 8.21 -16.73 -5.25
C THR A 98 7.62 -17.16 -6.59
N ALA A 99 8.49 -17.42 -7.56
CA ALA A 99 8.11 -17.96 -8.87
C ALA A 99 8.99 -19.16 -9.20
N GLY A 100 8.38 -20.27 -9.61
CA GLY A 100 9.14 -21.50 -9.92
C GLY A 100 9.96 -22.07 -8.76
N GLY A 101 9.62 -21.72 -7.50
CA GLY A 101 10.37 -22.13 -6.31
C GLY A 101 11.61 -21.29 -6.01
N VAL A 102 11.79 -20.16 -6.70
CA VAL A 102 12.86 -19.19 -6.46
C VAL A 102 12.24 -17.88 -5.99
N ASP A 103 12.82 -17.28 -4.96
CA ASP A 103 12.40 -15.97 -4.47
C ASP A 103 13.05 -14.86 -5.29
N HIS A 104 12.24 -13.89 -5.67
CA HIS A 104 12.61 -12.70 -6.40
C HIS A 104 12.23 -11.45 -5.61
N LYS A 105 12.89 -10.34 -5.90
CA LYS A 105 12.75 -9.08 -5.16
C LYS A 105 12.78 -7.88 -6.09
N ILE A 106 11.94 -6.89 -5.80
CA ILE A 106 12.03 -5.57 -6.40
C ILE A 106 11.89 -4.50 -5.32
N ARG A 107 12.79 -3.51 -5.34
CA ARG A 107 12.71 -2.29 -4.55
C ARG A 107 12.51 -1.11 -5.49
N LEU A 108 11.48 -0.30 -5.24
CA LEU A 108 11.22 0.95 -5.94
C LEU A 108 11.31 2.10 -4.94
N ALA A 109 12.13 3.11 -5.21
CA ALA A 109 12.31 4.25 -4.32
C ALA A 109 11.95 5.57 -5.02
N ALA A 110 11.16 6.42 -4.36
CA ALA A 110 10.86 7.76 -4.84
C ALA A 110 12.01 8.74 -4.54
N ARG A 111 12.13 9.82 -5.31
CA ARG A 111 13.16 10.86 -5.13
C ARG A 111 12.89 11.73 -3.93
N GLY A 112 13.95 12.08 -3.19
CA GLY A 112 13.92 13.08 -2.12
C GLY A 112 14.45 14.44 -2.58
N GLY A 113 14.33 15.45 -1.73
CA GLY A 113 14.95 16.78 -1.95
C GLY A 113 13.96 17.93 -2.10
N LYS A 114 14.41 19.15 -1.76
CA LYS A 114 13.56 20.36 -1.60
C LYS A 114 13.08 21.00 -2.90
N GLN A 115 13.62 20.59 -4.04
CA GLN A 115 13.17 21.00 -5.37
C GLN A 115 13.39 19.84 -6.32
N GLN A 116 12.31 19.33 -6.88
CA GLN A 116 12.35 18.29 -7.89
C GLN A 116 11.91 18.92 -9.19
N GLU A 117 12.89 19.16 -10.07
CA GLU A 117 12.56 19.53 -11.45
C GLU A 117 11.91 18.32 -12.12
N ARG A 118 10.74 18.55 -12.74
CA ARG A 118 9.98 17.52 -13.47
C ARG A 118 10.83 16.76 -14.48
N GLY A 119 11.82 17.41 -15.09
CA GLY A 119 12.71 16.80 -16.09
C GLY A 119 13.46 15.57 -15.59
N GLU A 120 13.66 15.46 -14.28
CA GLU A 120 14.33 14.34 -13.63
C GLU A 120 13.35 13.35 -12.99
N GLY A 121 12.05 13.41 -13.30
CA GLY A 121 11.02 12.50 -12.79
C GLY A 121 10.99 12.38 -11.26
N PHE A 122 10.20 11.43 -10.75
CA PHE A 122 9.99 11.20 -9.32
C PHE A 122 10.49 9.83 -8.84
N MET A 123 10.77 8.89 -9.74
CA MET A 123 11.44 7.63 -9.42
C MET A 123 12.94 7.86 -9.23
N LYS A 124 13.51 7.42 -8.09
CA LYS A 124 14.94 7.51 -7.78
C LYS A 124 15.68 6.31 -8.33
N SER A 125 15.21 5.12 -8.00
CA SER A 125 15.83 3.86 -8.38
C SER A 125 14.78 2.75 -8.45
N ILE A 126 15.05 1.78 -9.31
CA ILE A 126 14.35 0.50 -9.38
C ILE A 126 15.44 -0.57 -9.32
N GLU A 127 15.39 -1.42 -8.32
CA GLU A 127 16.35 -2.50 -8.08
C GLU A 127 15.62 -3.83 -8.20
N ILE A 128 16.07 -4.71 -9.08
CA ILE A 128 15.49 -6.03 -9.34
C ILE A 128 16.54 -7.08 -8.97
N ASP A 129 16.20 -8.00 -8.07
CA ASP A 129 17.08 -9.07 -7.60
C ASP A 129 18.49 -8.61 -7.17
N GLY A 130 18.58 -7.40 -6.61
CA GLY A 130 19.83 -6.79 -6.14
C GLY A 130 20.56 -5.93 -7.18
N GLU A 131 20.06 -5.85 -8.40
CA GLU A 131 20.64 -5.04 -9.49
C GLU A 131 19.77 -3.82 -9.78
N GLU A 132 20.36 -2.63 -9.67
CA GLU A 132 19.70 -1.38 -10.07
C GLU A 132 19.63 -1.28 -11.59
N ILE A 133 18.43 -1.06 -12.14
CA ILE A 133 18.25 -0.87 -13.58
C ILE A 133 18.54 0.58 -13.97
N PRO A 134 18.95 0.83 -15.23
CA PRO A 134 19.02 2.18 -15.74
C PRO A 134 17.69 2.92 -15.59
N ARG A 135 17.80 4.23 -15.40
CA ARG A 135 16.64 5.11 -15.33
C ARG A 135 15.74 4.94 -16.56
N MET A 136 14.47 4.62 -16.32
CA MET A 136 13.46 4.48 -17.35
C MET A 136 13.01 5.83 -17.93
N GLN A 137 12.69 5.83 -19.21
CA GLN A 137 12.01 6.88 -19.95
C GLN A 137 10.57 6.48 -20.27
N VAL A 138 9.73 7.45 -20.65
CA VAL A 138 8.34 7.18 -21.00
C VAL A 138 8.29 6.21 -22.18
N GLY A 139 7.51 5.13 -22.02
CA GLY A 139 7.39 4.05 -22.98
C GLY A 139 8.36 2.89 -22.75
N ASP A 140 9.34 3.05 -21.87
CA ASP A 140 10.23 1.95 -21.51
C ASP A 140 9.48 0.84 -20.78
N SER A 141 9.93 -0.38 -21.01
CA SER A 141 9.49 -1.59 -20.33
C SER A 141 10.69 -2.43 -19.97
N VAL A 142 10.71 -2.96 -18.75
CA VAL A 142 11.68 -3.96 -18.29
C VAL A 142 10.93 -5.21 -17.90
N THR A 143 11.46 -6.36 -18.30
CA THR A 143 10.98 -7.67 -17.85
C THR A 143 12.08 -8.32 -17.02
N GLY A 144 11.72 -8.79 -15.83
CA GLY A 144 12.61 -9.49 -14.92
C GLY A 144 12.31 -10.99 -14.91
N ALA A 145 13.11 -11.72 -14.13
CA ALA A 145 12.79 -13.11 -13.80
C ALA A 145 11.48 -13.20 -12.99
N GLY A 146 10.95 -14.41 -12.85
CA GLY A 146 9.76 -14.65 -12.04
C GLY A 146 8.48 -13.95 -12.53
N GLY A 147 8.37 -13.64 -13.83
CA GLY A 147 7.18 -13.01 -14.40
C GLY A 147 7.04 -11.51 -14.11
N LEU A 148 8.10 -10.85 -13.66
CA LEU A 148 8.08 -9.40 -13.40
C LEU A 148 8.06 -8.62 -14.72
N LYS A 149 7.20 -7.61 -14.79
CA LYS A 149 7.24 -6.55 -15.79
C LYS A 149 7.04 -5.19 -15.12
N VAL A 150 7.85 -4.21 -15.50
CA VAL A 150 7.70 -2.81 -15.08
C VAL A 150 7.65 -1.94 -16.33
N GLU A 151 6.63 -1.10 -16.45
CA GLU A 151 6.41 -0.20 -17.58
C GLU A 151 6.27 1.24 -17.10
N PHE A 152 7.05 2.16 -17.68
CA PHE A 152 6.84 3.58 -17.45
C PHE A 152 5.83 4.10 -18.48
N ARG A 153 4.56 4.18 -18.08
CA ARG A 153 3.43 4.49 -18.95
C ARG A 153 3.37 5.95 -19.36
N GLY A 154 3.78 6.86 -18.48
CA GLY A 154 3.87 8.27 -18.88
C GLY A 154 3.81 9.28 -17.75
N LEU A 155 3.69 10.52 -18.20
CA LEU A 155 3.66 11.72 -17.40
C LEU A 155 2.22 12.24 -17.36
N GLU A 156 1.55 12.05 -16.23
CA GLU A 156 0.15 12.45 -16.03
C GLU A 156 0.02 13.73 -15.20
N LYS A 157 -1.21 14.23 -15.12
CA LYS A 157 -1.61 15.32 -14.21
C LYS A 157 -2.74 14.83 -13.31
N GLU A 158 -2.58 15.04 -12.01
CA GLU A 158 -3.66 14.88 -11.02
C GLU A 158 -3.92 16.24 -10.35
N GLY A 159 -4.91 16.97 -10.86
CA GLY A 159 -5.14 18.35 -10.44
C GLY A 159 -3.92 19.24 -10.73
N PRO A 160 -3.34 19.93 -9.73
CA PRO A 160 -2.14 20.75 -9.93
C PRO A 160 -0.83 19.94 -9.97
N PHE A 161 -0.89 18.63 -9.72
CA PHE A 161 0.29 17.81 -9.54
C PHE A 161 0.74 17.14 -10.83
N ASP A 162 2.04 17.20 -11.08
CA ASP A 162 2.72 16.30 -11.99
C ASP A 162 2.81 14.90 -11.37
N VAL A 163 2.56 13.88 -12.19
CA VAL A 163 2.58 12.47 -11.76
C VAL A 163 3.41 11.65 -12.74
N ASP A 164 4.30 10.81 -12.24
CA ASP A 164 4.87 9.70 -13.02
C ASP A 164 4.00 8.46 -12.81
N TYR A 165 3.60 7.80 -13.89
CA TYR A 165 2.76 6.61 -13.83
C TYR A 165 3.51 5.38 -14.32
N TYR A 166 3.69 4.41 -13.44
CA TYR A 166 4.26 3.09 -13.74
C TYR A 166 3.21 2.00 -13.56
N LEU A 167 3.27 0.99 -14.42
CA LEU A 167 2.56 -0.27 -14.24
C LEU A 167 3.58 -1.34 -13.87
N LEU A 168 3.38 -2.01 -12.75
CA LEU A 168 4.18 -3.17 -12.32
C LEU A 168 3.29 -4.40 -12.31
N THR A 169 3.68 -5.46 -12.99
CA THR A 169 2.97 -6.74 -13.02
C THR A 169 3.92 -7.85 -12.60
N ILE A 170 3.42 -8.76 -11.76
CA ILE A 170 4.04 -10.05 -11.48
C ILE A 170 3.02 -11.10 -11.90
N ASP A 171 3.35 -11.84 -12.96
CA ASP A 171 2.42 -12.76 -13.62
C ASP A 171 1.74 -13.71 -12.63
N GLY A 172 0.40 -13.70 -12.65
CA GLY A 172 -0.43 -14.56 -11.80
C GLY A 172 -0.46 -14.20 -10.32
N LEU A 173 0.18 -13.11 -9.89
CA LEU A 173 0.21 -12.68 -8.48
C LEU A 173 -0.40 -11.29 -8.28
N VAL A 174 0.11 -10.27 -8.95
CA VAL A 174 -0.33 -8.89 -8.68
C VAL A 174 -0.07 -7.95 -9.85
N SER A 175 -0.95 -6.96 -10.01
CA SER A 175 -0.77 -5.82 -10.91
C SER A 175 -0.97 -4.51 -10.14
N LEU A 176 0.03 -3.63 -10.19
CA LEU A 176 0.12 -2.39 -9.43
C LEU A 176 0.20 -1.17 -10.35
N ASP A 177 -0.67 -0.20 -10.07
CA ASP A 177 -0.60 1.16 -10.59
C ASP A 177 0.21 2.02 -9.62
N LEU A 178 1.44 2.37 -9.98
CA LEU A 178 2.31 3.21 -9.15
C LEU A 178 2.30 4.64 -9.67
N ARG A 179 1.85 5.57 -8.84
CA ARG A 179 1.78 6.99 -9.17
C ARG A 179 2.68 7.79 -8.25
N LEU A 180 3.73 8.36 -8.79
CA LEU A 180 4.70 9.12 -8.01
C LEU A 180 4.49 10.61 -8.20
N ARG A 181 4.48 11.35 -7.10
CA ARG A 181 4.34 12.82 -7.11
C ARG A 181 4.88 13.42 -5.81
N VAL A 182 5.06 14.73 -5.78
CA VAL A 182 5.38 15.47 -4.55
C VAL A 182 4.16 15.64 -3.65
N ALA A 183 4.38 15.71 -2.34
CA ALA A 183 3.34 16.06 -1.37
C ALA A 183 2.71 17.43 -1.67
N HIS A 184 1.47 17.65 -1.21
CA HIS A 184 0.84 18.96 -1.36
C HIS A 184 1.70 20.06 -0.71
N PRO A 185 1.91 21.25 -1.34
CA PRO A 185 2.81 22.28 -0.81
C PRO A 185 2.57 22.69 0.65
N LYS A 186 1.32 22.65 1.11
CA LYS A 186 0.93 22.90 2.51
C LYS A 186 1.45 21.86 3.53
N LEU A 187 1.71 20.63 3.07
CA LEU A 187 2.21 19.52 3.90
C LEU A 187 3.74 19.37 3.80
N GLN A 188 4.37 20.05 2.84
CA GLN A 188 5.83 20.06 2.71
C GLN A 188 6.45 20.91 3.82
N THR A 189 7.55 20.42 4.38
CA THR A 189 8.37 21.16 5.36
C THR A 189 9.78 21.38 4.80
N PRO A 190 10.59 22.28 5.38
CA PRO A 190 11.99 22.41 4.99
C PRO A 190 12.77 21.10 5.12
N THR A 191 12.35 20.16 5.96
CA THR A 191 13.02 18.87 6.15
C THR A 191 12.34 17.74 5.37
N ASP A 192 11.17 17.98 4.79
CA ASP A 192 10.37 16.93 4.16
C ASP A 192 9.49 17.49 3.02
N ALA A 193 10.06 17.52 1.81
CA ALA A 193 9.44 18.00 0.57
C ALA A 193 9.58 16.95 -0.54
N GLU A 194 9.60 15.68 -0.15
CA GLU A 194 9.97 14.57 -1.01
C GLU A 194 8.81 14.12 -1.93
N ALA A 195 9.16 13.38 -2.98
CA ALA A 195 8.19 12.62 -3.75
C ALA A 195 7.82 11.33 -3.00
N HIS A 196 6.55 10.94 -3.16
CA HIS A 196 5.96 9.75 -2.57
C HIS A 196 5.33 8.86 -3.65
N ILE A 197 5.02 7.63 -3.27
CA ILE A 197 4.39 6.61 -4.12
C ILE A 197 2.93 6.43 -3.67
N ASN A 198 1.98 6.68 -4.56
CA ASN A 198 0.62 6.17 -4.46
C ASN A 198 0.59 4.79 -5.12
N VAL A 199 -0.08 3.83 -4.47
CA VAL A 199 -0.13 2.44 -4.93
C VAL A 199 -1.58 2.05 -5.16
N GLY A 200 -1.98 1.88 -6.41
CA GLY A 200 -3.20 1.16 -6.77
C GLY A 200 -2.87 -0.31 -6.96
N ILE A 201 -3.71 -1.22 -6.46
CA ILE A 201 -3.62 -2.64 -6.79
C ILE A 201 -4.82 -2.91 -7.71
N ALA A 202 -4.52 -3.15 -8.99
CA ALA A 202 -5.51 -3.38 -10.03
C ALA A 202 -5.96 -4.85 -10.06
N GLU A 203 -5.02 -5.77 -9.84
CA GLU A 203 -5.26 -7.22 -9.78
C GLU A 203 -4.44 -7.82 -8.64
N LEU A 204 -5.00 -8.81 -7.97
CA LEU A 204 -4.36 -9.51 -6.85
C LEU A 204 -4.92 -10.94 -6.78
N GLU A 205 -4.04 -11.92 -6.97
CA GLU A 205 -4.31 -13.31 -6.64
C GLU A 205 -3.90 -13.55 -5.19
N HIS A 206 -4.79 -14.16 -4.41
CA HIS A 206 -4.55 -14.38 -2.99
C HIS A 206 -5.23 -15.64 -2.46
N THR A 207 -4.69 -16.15 -1.36
CA THR A 207 -5.24 -17.26 -0.58
C THR A 207 -6.03 -16.73 0.62
N GLU A 208 -6.56 -17.65 1.43
CA GLU A 208 -7.19 -17.32 2.71
C GLU A 208 -6.17 -16.86 3.78
N GLU A 209 -4.87 -17.08 3.56
CA GLU A 209 -3.80 -16.69 4.49
C GLU A 209 -3.38 -15.23 4.33
N ILE A 210 -3.94 -14.50 3.36
CA ILE A 210 -3.56 -13.12 3.10
C ILE A 210 -3.71 -12.23 4.35
N HIS A 211 -2.67 -11.44 4.60
CA HIS A 211 -2.57 -10.53 5.74
C HIS A 211 -1.77 -9.28 5.37
N GLY A 212 -1.37 -8.49 6.36
CA GLY A 212 -0.81 -7.16 6.21
C GLY A 212 -1.84 -6.08 6.48
N VAL A 213 -1.39 -4.83 6.58
CA VAL A 213 -2.23 -3.68 6.90
C VAL A 213 -3.44 -3.62 5.94
N LEU A 214 -3.19 -3.78 4.64
CA LEU A 214 -4.22 -3.82 3.61
C LEU A 214 -4.69 -5.25 3.31
N GLY A 215 -3.78 -6.22 3.27
CA GLY A 215 -4.11 -7.59 2.85
C GLY A 215 -5.12 -8.28 3.77
N GLN A 216 -5.12 -8.02 5.09
CA GLN A 216 -6.11 -8.61 5.99
C GLN A 216 -7.57 -8.27 5.62
N THR A 217 -7.78 -7.18 4.85
CA THR A 217 -9.12 -6.78 4.41
C THR A 217 -9.76 -7.76 3.43
N TYR A 218 -8.94 -8.61 2.80
CA TYR A 218 -9.35 -9.64 1.84
C TYR A 218 -9.86 -10.93 2.45
N ARG A 219 -9.63 -11.15 3.74
CA ARG A 219 -10.03 -12.40 4.37
C ARG A 219 -11.55 -12.49 4.48
N ALA A 220 -12.09 -13.69 4.27
CA ALA A 220 -13.54 -13.92 4.31
C ALA A 220 -14.15 -13.52 5.67
N ASP A 221 -13.46 -13.82 6.77
CA ASP A 221 -13.90 -13.44 8.11
C ASP A 221 -13.82 -11.93 8.35
N HIS A 222 -12.91 -11.25 7.65
CA HIS A 222 -12.81 -9.80 7.66
C HIS A 222 -13.98 -9.15 6.91
N SER A 223 -14.43 -9.68 5.77
CA SER A 223 -15.64 -9.19 5.08
C SER A 223 -16.87 -9.29 5.98
N GLN A 224 -16.99 -10.36 6.77
CA GLN A 224 -18.08 -10.51 7.74
C GLN A 224 -17.96 -9.50 8.89
N ARG A 225 -16.75 -9.30 9.46
CA ARG A 225 -16.51 -8.25 10.46
C ARG A 225 -16.84 -6.85 9.93
N ALA A 226 -16.45 -6.56 8.69
CA ALA A 226 -16.76 -5.30 8.02
C ALA A 226 -18.27 -5.13 7.81
N ALA A 227 -18.99 -6.18 7.42
CA ALA A 227 -20.44 -6.16 7.25
C ALA A 227 -21.19 -5.99 8.60
N ASP A 228 -20.71 -6.64 9.67
CA ASP A 228 -21.32 -6.50 11.00
C ASP A 228 -21.02 -5.11 11.58
N PHE A 229 -19.82 -4.59 11.36
CA PHE A 229 -19.48 -3.21 11.66
C PHE A 229 -20.38 -2.25 10.87
N GLN A 230 -20.50 -2.43 9.54
CA GLN A 230 -21.41 -1.68 8.68
C GLN A 230 -22.85 -1.64 9.22
N ARG A 231 -23.40 -2.79 9.64
CA ARG A 231 -24.76 -2.86 10.22
C ARG A 231 -24.86 -2.05 11.51
N LEU A 232 -23.83 -2.14 12.36
CA LEU A 232 -23.76 -1.39 13.61
C LEU A 232 -23.74 0.12 13.35
N ILE A 233 -22.87 0.63 12.46
CA ILE A 233 -22.78 2.07 12.18
C ILE A 233 -23.84 2.62 11.21
N ALA A 234 -24.43 1.81 10.34
CA ALA A 234 -25.59 2.21 9.54
C ALA A 234 -26.78 2.58 10.43
N SER A 235 -26.97 1.86 11.55
CA SER A 235 -27.95 2.24 12.58
C SER A 235 -27.62 3.59 13.26
N LEU A 236 -26.37 4.03 13.16
CA LEU A 236 -25.86 5.29 13.69
C LEU A 236 -25.65 6.39 12.61
N HIS A 237 -25.99 6.13 11.34
CA HIS A 237 -25.76 7.01 10.18
C HIS A 237 -24.29 7.49 10.03
N ARG A 238 -23.30 6.66 10.37
CA ARG A 238 -21.87 7.03 10.25
C ARG A 238 -21.23 6.35 9.03
N PRO A 239 -20.32 7.02 8.31
CA PRO A 239 -19.52 6.37 7.27
C PRO A 239 -18.64 5.27 7.87
N ILE A 240 -18.32 4.26 7.07
CA ILE A 240 -17.42 3.16 7.45
C ILE A 240 -16.01 3.74 7.50
N SER A 241 -15.52 3.95 8.70
CA SER A 241 -14.15 4.36 8.99
C SER A 241 -13.72 3.61 10.24
N ALA A 242 -12.45 3.22 10.31
CA ALA A 242 -11.91 2.65 11.54
C ALA A 242 -12.27 3.57 12.73
N ASP A 243 -12.61 2.96 13.88
CA ASP A 243 -13.09 3.68 15.07
C ASP A 243 -12.02 4.62 15.68
N GLY A 244 -10.79 4.58 15.18
CA GLY A 244 -9.74 5.53 15.50
C GLY A 244 -8.55 5.49 14.53
N ALA A 245 -7.57 6.33 14.87
CA ALA A 245 -6.24 6.40 14.26
C ALA A 245 -5.60 5.02 14.04
N GLU A 246 -4.68 4.91 13.07
CA GLU A 246 -3.84 3.70 12.91
C GLU A 246 -4.67 2.41 12.69
N GLY A 247 -5.80 2.52 11.99
CA GLY A 247 -6.75 1.43 11.79
C GLY A 247 -7.30 0.81 13.09
N LYS A 248 -7.34 1.56 14.20
CA LYS A 248 -7.84 1.05 15.49
C LYS A 248 -9.30 0.57 15.37
N GLY A 249 -9.55 -0.63 15.90
CA GLY A 249 -10.85 -1.30 15.80
C GLY A 249 -11.05 -2.05 14.48
N PHE A 250 -10.09 -1.97 13.58
CA PHE A 250 -10.13 -2.59 12.25
C PHE A 250 -8.96 -3.55 12.00
N LEU A 251 -7.74 -3.17 12.36
CA LEU A 251 -6.57 -4.05 12.25
C LEU A 251 -6.60 -5.16 13.31
N ASP A 252 -6.17 -6.37 12.93
CA ASP A 252 -6.02 -7.51 13.84
C ASP A 252 -4.94 -7.26 14.93
N GLY A 253 -4.00 -6.34 14.70
CA GLY A 253 -2.89 -6.01 15.60
C GLY A 253 -2.66 -4.52 15.82
N THR A 254 -1.54 -4.21 16.48
CA THR A 254 -1.07 -2.81 16.61
C THR A 254 -0.21 -2.43 15.41
N PRO A 255 0.02 -1.14 15.11
CA PRO A 255 0.93 -0.72 14.04
C PRO A 255 2.31 -1.39 14.10
N ARG A 256 2.86 -1.57 15.31
CA ARG A 256 4.13 -2.28 15.54
C ARG A 256 4.12 -3.74 15.09
N SER A 257 2.96 -4.37 15.04
CA SER A 257 2.82 -5.77 14.61
C SER A 257 3.05 -5.92 13.10
N TYR A 258 2.86 -4.84 12.35
CA TYR A 258 3.09 -4.79 10.91
C TYR A 258 4.46 -4.26 10.54
N GLU A 259 5.29 -3.83 11.50
CA GLU A 259 6.65 -3.36 11.21
C GLU A 259 7.52 -4.50 10.68
N ALA A 260 8.30 -4.19 9.64
CA ALA A 260 9.32 -5.04 9.07
C ALA A 260 10.71 -4.41 9.31
N SER A 261 11.76 -5.23 9.34
CA SER A 261 13.12 -4.72 9.58
C SER A 261 13.73 -3.94 8.41
N ASP A 262 13.28 -4.23 7.19
CA ASP A 262 13.64 -3.55 5.94
C ASP A 262 12.45 -3.61 4.96
N VAL A 263 12.46 -2.76 3.93
CA VAL A 263 11.42 -2.79 2.89
C VAL A 263 11.40 -4.12 2.11
N LEU A 264 12.51 -4.85 2.04
CA LEU A 264 12.56 -6.20 1.44
C LEU A 264 12.53 -7.33 2.49
N ALA A 265 12.34 -7.02 3.79
CA ALA A 265 12.25 -8.04 4.83
C ALA A 265 10.84 -8.63 4.90
N VAL A 266 10.73 -9.93 5.15
CA VAL A 266 9.44 -10.66 5.22
C VAL A 266 9.08 -11.04 6.65
N ASP A 267 9.50 -10.23 7.62
CA ASP A 267 9.59 -10.57 9.05
C ASP A 267 8.58 -9.85 9.97
N CYS A 268 7.52 -9.27 9.40
CA CYS A 268 6.42 -8.73 10.20
C CYS A 268 5.70 -9.84 10.99
N ALA A 269 5.03 -9.49 12.08
CA ALA A 269 4.41 -10.48 12.98
C ALA A 269 3.34 -11.34 12.29
N TYR A 270 2.73 -10.83 11.22
CA TYR A 270 1.67 -11.48 10.46
C TYR A 270 2.13 -12.11 9.14
N THR A 271 3.44 -12.23 8.92
CA THR A 271 3.96 -12.77 7.66
C THR A 271 3.34 -14.12 7.32
N ALA A 272 2.74 -14.19 6.12
CA ALA A 272 2.22 -15.40 5.50
C ALA A 272 3.18 -15.94 4.43
N TYR A 273 4.18 -15.14 4.06
CA TYR A 273 5.15 -15.47 3.04
C TYR A 273 5.97 -16.71 3.41
N GLY A 274 6.12 -17.63 2.47
CA GLY A 274 6.88 -18.86 2.65
C GLY A 274 6.24 -19.88 3.59
N ARG A 275 5.00 -19.66 4.08
CA ARG A 275 4.26 -20.69 4.83
C ARG A 275 4.04 -21.91 3.93
N ALA A 276 4.06 -23.09 4.56
CA ALA A 276 4.04 -24.36 3.85
C ALA A 276 2.91 -24.40 2.81
N ARG A 277 3.29 -24.49 1.53
CA ARG A 277 2.37 -24.74 0.43
C ARG A 277 1.67 -26.06 0.75
N HIS A 278 0.36 -26.02 1.00
CA HIS A 278 -0.39 -27.26 1.15
C HIS A 278 -0.31 -27.99 -0.19
N VAL A 279 0.60 -28.95 -0.30
CA VAL A 279 0.59 -29.90 -1.39
C VAL A 279 -0.72 -30.65 -1.20
N MET A 280 -1.73 -30.33 -2.01
CA MET A 280 -2.84 -31.25 -2.19
C MET A 280 -2.19 -32.52 -2.75
N SER A 281 -1.91 -33.47 -1.86
CA SER A 281 -1.54 -34.81 -2.26
C SER A 281 -2.73 -35.32 -3.05
N VAL A 282 -2.61 -35.35 -4.38
CA VAL A 282 -3.45 -36.21 -5.19
C VAL A 282 -3.09 -37.62 -4.74
N GLN A 283 -3.91 -38.18 -3.84
CA GLN A 283 -3.80 -39.59 -3.53
C GLN A 283 -4.14 -40.38 -4.81
N PRO A 284 -3.41 -41.48 -5.08
CA PRO A 284 -3.53 -42.25 -6.31
C PRO A 284 -4.92 -42.87 -6.51
#